data_AF-A0A2E9LGL7-F1
#
_entry.id   AF-A0A2E9LGL7-F1
#
_cell.length_a   1.000
_cell.length_b   1.000
_cell.length_c   1.000
_cell.angle_alpha   90.00
_cell.angle_beta   90.00
_cell.angle_gamma   90.00
#
_symmetry.space_group_name_H-M   'P 1'
#
loop_
_entity.id
_entity.type
_entity.pdbx_description
1 polymer ?
#
loop_
_entity_poly.entity_id
_entity_poly.type
_entity_poly.pdbx_seq_one_letter_code
_entity_poly.pdbx_strand_id
1 'polypeptide(L)'
;MVKSSHRKALEKIAACPSRFGFEDILATIIEANLYNRKGQIVAQPDLILYSSEGDIYVIEYKSNGDKKLIERAKDQLYNSVQWFSKYTSIIPKTKIINGTNYKGKFNKKQ
;
A
#
# COMPACT_ATOMS: atom_id res chain seq x y z
N MET A 1 -2.51 2.74 -23.77
CA MET A 1 -1.44 2.24 -22.88
C MET A 1 -2.02 1.14 -21.99
N VAL A 2 -1.48 -0.08 -22.03
CA VAL A 2 -2.01 -1.21 -21.24
C VAL A 2 -1.50 -1.08 -19.80
N LYS A 3 -2.40 -0.88 -18.82
CA LYS A 3 -2.01 -0.86 -17.39
C LYS A 3 -1.48 -2.23 -16.96
N SER A 4 -0.38 -2.23 -16.20
CA SER A 4 0.18 -3.45 -15.61
C SER A 4 -0.84 -4.14 -14.69
N SER A 5 -0.72 -5.47 -14.54
CA SER A 5 -1.55 -6.24 -13.61
C SER A 5 -1.42 -5.74 -12.17
N HIS A 6 -0.21 -5.31 -11.78
CA HIS A 6 0.08 -4.66 -10.51
C HIS A 6 -0.75 -3.39 -10.32
N ARG A 7 -0.66 -2.44 -11.26
CA ARG A 7 -1.41 -1.17 -11.17
C ARG A 7 -2.92 -1.39 -11.09
N LYS A 8 -3.45 -2.34 -11.87
CA LYS A 8 -4.88 -2.71 -11.81
C LYS A 8 -5.28 -3.27 -10.45
N ALA A 9 -4.39 -3.99 -9.77
CA ALA A 9 -4.65 -4.49 -8.42
C ALA A 9 -4.68 -3.33 -7.40
N LEU A 10 -3.70 -2.43 -7.46
CA LEU A 10 -3.66 -1.25 -6.58
C LEU A 10 -4.91 -0.38 -6.72
N GLU A 11 -5.35 -0.14 -7.96
CA GLU A 11 -6.58 0.62 -8.23
C GLU A 11 -7.84 -0.06 -7.65
N LYS A 12 -7.91 -1.39 -7.68
CA LYS A 12 -9.02 -2.13 -7.06
C LYS A 12 -9.00 -2.03 -5.53
N ILE A 13 -7.81 -2.08 -4.92
CA ILE A 13 -7.66 -1.93 -3.47
C ILE A 13 -8.04 -0.51 -3.07
N ALA A 14 -7.51 0.51 -3.75
CA ALA A 14 -7.79 1.91 -3.49
C ALA A 14 -9.29 2.26 -3.66
N ALA A 15 -9.97 1.65 -4.64
CA ALA A 15 -11.39 1.88 -4.88
C ALA A 15 -12.31 1.23 -3.83
N CYS A 16 -11.87 0.14 -3.19
CA CYS A 16 -12.66 -0.58 -2.18
C CYS A 16 -11.79 -1.13 -1.03
N PRO A 17 -11.17 -0.27 -0.19
CA PRO A 17 -10.24 -0.72 0.85
C PRO A 17 -10.86 -1.69 1.87
N SER A 18 -12.14 -1.54 2.19
CA SER A 18 -12.88 -2.41 3.13
C SER A 18 -12.92 -3.87 2.67
N ARG A 19 -12.94 -4.12 1.35
CA ARG A 19 -12.83 -5.49 0.81
C ARG A 19 -11.47 -6.12 1.06
N PHE A 20 -10.48 -5.38 1.54
CA PHE A 20 -9.16 -5.88 1.95
C PHE A 20 -8.94 -5.76 3.46
N GLY A 21 -10.01 -5.45 4.22
CA GLY A 21 -9.99 -5.32 5.67
C GLY A 21 -9.43 -3.99 6.17
N PHE A 22 -9.58 -2.91 5.39
CA PHE A 22 -9.29 -1.54 5.81
C PHE A 22 -10.60 -0.76 5.82
N GLU A 23 -11.20 -0.63 7.00
CA GLU A 23 -12.47 0.08 7.18
C GLU A 23 -12.23 1.59 7.35
N ASP A 24 -13.29 2.37 7.11
CA ASP A 24 -13.34 3.82 7.36
C ASP A 24 -12.18 4.64 6.76
N ILE A 25 -11.73 4.23 5.56
CA ILE A 25 -10.67 4.91 4.82
C ILE A 25 -11.20 6.19 4.17
N LEU A 26 -10.61 7.33 4.55
CA LEU A 26 -10.93 8.67 4.05
C LEU A 26 -10.14 9.03 2.79
N ALA A 27 -8.89 8.58 2.68
CA ALA A 27 -8.03 8.90 1.55
C ALA A 27 -7.10 7.75 1.18
N THR A 28 -6.79 7.64 -0.10
CA THR A 28 -5.85 6.65 -0.63
C THR A 28 -4.86 7.33 -1.57
N ILE A 29 -3.59 6.92 -1.48
CA ILE A 29 -2.52 7.37 -2.36
C ILE A 29 -1.84 6.13 -2.94
N ILE A 30 -1.72 6.07 -4.26
CA ILE A 30 -1.12 4.93 -4.98
C ILE A 30 0.29 5.29 -5.40
N GLU A 31 1.27 4.42 -5.12
CA GLU A 31 2.67 4.51 -5.55
C GLU A 31 3.33 5.86 -5.17
N ALA A 32 3.10 6.29 -3.92
CA ALA A 32 3.60 7.56 -3.41
C ALA A 32 5.13 7.57 -3.30
N ASN A 33 5.78 8.63 -3.78
CA ASN A 33 7.21 8.84 -3.55
C ASN A 33 7.43 9.51 -2.19
N LEU A 34 8.19 8.87 -1.31
CA LEU A 34 8.63 9.46 -0.05
C LEU A 34 10.04 10.03 -0.22
N TYR A 35 10.19 11.35 -0.07
CA TYR A 35 11.44 12.06 -0.32
C TYR A 35 12.17 12.45 0.97
N ASN A 36 13.50 12.36 0.99
CA ASN A 36 14.29 13.00 2.04
C ASN A 36 14.43 14.52 1.82
N ARG A 37 15.04 15.23 2.77
CA ARG A 37 15.31 16.69 2.66
C ARG A 37 16.19 17.09 1.47
N LYS A 38 16.87 16.14 0.83
CA LYS A 38 17.68 16.37 -0.38
C LYS A 38 16.86 16.14 -1.67
N GLY A 39 15.56 15.86 -1.57
CA GLY A 39 14.69 15.58 -2.71
C GLY A 39 14.88 14.19 -3.32
N GLN A 40 15.54 13.25 -2.62
CA GLN A 40 15.76 11.89 -3.10
C GLN A 40 14.67 10.96 -2.58
N ILE A 41 14.18 10.05 -3.43
CA ILE A 41 13.22 9.00 -3.02
C ILE A 41 13.93 8.04 -2.07
N VAL A 42 13.36 7.84 -0.88
CA VAL A 42 13.84 6.86 0.10
C VAL A 42 12.96 5.62 0.17
N ALA A 43 11.69 5.76 -0.17
CA ALA A 43 10.73 4.67 -0.24
C ALA A 43 9.62 5.02 -1.23
N GLN A 44 9.02 4.00 -1.82
CA GLN A 44 7.88 4.13 -2.70
C GLN A 44 6.87 3.02 -2.38
N PRO A 45 6.07 3.17 -1.30
CA PRO A 45 5.07 2.19 -0.97
C PRO A 45 4.01 2.08 -2.06
N ASP A 46 3.50 0.86 -2.29
CA ASP A 46 2.44 0.63 -3.29
C ASP A 46 1.17 1.43 -2.95
N LEU A 47 0.79 1.50 -1.67
CA LEU A 47 -0.40 2.22 -1.20
C LEU A 47 -0.16 2.89 0.17
N ILE A 48 -0.73 4.09 0.34
CA ILE A 48 -0.91 4.75 1.64
C ILE A 48 -2.40 5.01 1.84
N LEU A 49 -2.97 4.55 2.95
CA LEU A 49 -4.38 4.78 3.30
C LEU A 49 -4.48 5.58 4.60
N TYR A 50 -5.39 6.55 4.64
CA TYR A 50 -5.70 7.34 5.83
C TYR A 50 -7.10 6.98 6.30
N SER A 51 -7.24 6.56 7.55
CA SER A 51 -8.54 6.24 8.17
C SER A 51 -9.14 7.45 8.90
N SER A 52 -10.43 7.39 9.19
CA SER A 52 -11.11 8.37 10.03
C SER A 52 -10.67 8.34 11.49
N GLU A 53 -10.10 7.21 11.95
CA GLU A 53 -9.57 7.06 13.31
C GLU A 53 -8.17 7.68 13.46
N GLY A 54 -7.60 8.23 12.38
CA GLY A 54 -6.27 8.83 12.37
C GLY A 54 -5.14 7.83 12.09
N ASP A 55 -5.44 6.56 11.86
CA ASP A 55 -4.44 5.59 11.40
C ASP A 55 -3.97 5.88 9.98
N ILE A 56 -2.68 5.66 9.76
CA ILE A 56 -2.06 5.59 8.44
C ILE A 56 -1.63 4.15 8.17
N TYR A 57 -2.09 3.56 7.07
CA TYR A 57 -1.67 2.26 6.60
C TYR A 57 -0.69 2.41 5.44
N VAL A 58 0.49 1.82 5.56
CA VAL A 58 1.46 1.72 4.46
C VAL A 58 1.49 0.28 3.97
N ILE A 59 1.23 0.08 2.69
CA ILE A 59 0.91 -1.23 2.15
C ILE A 59 1.80 -1.55 0.95
N GLU A 60 2.26 -2.79 0.91
CA GLU A 60 2.90 -3.41 -0.25
C GLU A 60 1.97 -4.50 -0.80
N TYR A 61 1.66 -4.44 -2.09
CA TYR A 61 0.95 -5.51 -2.79
C TYR A 61 1.97 -6.40 -3.50
N LYS A 62 1.91 -7.71 -3.25
CA LYS A 62 2.73 -8.69 -3.98
C LYS A 62 1.86 -9.80 -4.52
N SER A 63 2.09 -10.17 -5.77
CA SER A 63 1.55 -11.43 -6.31
C SER A 63 2.14 -12.61 -5.53
N ASN A 64 1.34 -13.67 -5.35
CA ASN A 64 1.78 -14.86 -4.64
C ASN A 64 3.03 -15.47 -5.27
N GLY A 65 3.99 -15.91 -4.43
CA GLY A 65 4.94 -16.96 -4.84
C GLY A 65 6.45 -16.64 -4.84
N ASP A 66 6.89 -15.42 -4.53
CA ASP A 66 8.34 -15.11 -4.49
C ASP A 66 8.80 -14.54 -3.14
N LYS A 67 9.61 -15.31 -2.41
CA LYS A 67 10.21 -14.91 -1.13
C LYS A 67 11.10 -13.67 -1.27
N LYS A 68 11.81 -13.50 -2.38
CA LYS A 68 12.66 -12.31 -2.61
C LYS A 68 11.82 -11.04 -2.75
N LEU A 69 10.64 -11.15 -3.34
CA LEU A 69 9.71 -10.01 -3.44
C LEU A 69 9.13 -9.63 -2.08
N ILE A 70 8.94 -10.60 -1.18
CA ILE A 70 8.48 -10.34 0.19
C ILE A 70 9.56 -9.60 0.99
N GLU A 71 10.83 -10.00 0.91
CA GLU A 71 11.90 -9.29 1.62
C GLU A 71 12.04 -7.85 1.11
N ARG A 72 12.01 -7.63 -0.21
CA ARG A 72 12.00 -6.26 -0.77
C ARG A 72 10.80 -5.44 -0.31
N ALA A 73 9.63 -6.06 -0.16
CA ALA A 73 8.45 -5.40 0.38
C ALA A 73 8.68 -4.97 1.84
N LYS A 74 9.28 -5.84 2.66
CA LYS A 74 9.64 -5.49 4.05
C LYS A 74 10.61 -4.32 4.11
N ASP A 75 11.62 -4.28 3.24
CA ASP A 75 12.56 -3.15 3.17
C ASP A 75 11.86 -1.85 2.80
N GLN A 76 10.94 -1.87 1.83
CA GLN A 76 10.12 -0.70 1.48
C GLN A 76 9.24 -0.23 2.63
N LEU A 77 8.59 -1.16 3.34
CA LEU A 77 7.78 -0.85 4.51
C LEU A 77 8.62 -0.26 5.64
N TYR A 78 9.79 -0.84 5.91
CA TYR A 78 10.73 -0.33 6.91
C TYR A 78 11.17 1.09 6.59
N ASN A 79 11.62 1.35 5.36
CA ASN A 79 12.03 2.70 4.93
C ASN A 79 10.89 3.70 5.00
N SER A 80 9.66 3.27 4.68
CA SER A 80 8.47 4.10 4.81
C SER A 80 8.19 4.45 6.27
N VAL A 81 8.26 3.49 7.19
CA VAL A 81 8.11 3.73 8.64
C VAL A 81 9.17 4.71 9.12
N GLN A 82 10.44 4.51 8.75
CA GLN A 82 11.51 5.43 9.11
C GLN A 82 11.26 6.86 8.60
N TRP A 83 10.69 6.99 7.39
CA TRP A 83 10.31 8.28 6.84
C TRP A 83 9.20 8.94 7.67
N PHE A 84 8.12 8.22 7.97
CA PHE A 84 7.01 8.74 8.77
C PHE A 84 7.47 9.14 10.17
N SER A 85 8.24 8.30 10.86
CA SER A 85 8.78 8.60 12.19
C SER A 85 9.69 9.83 12.21
N LYS A 86 10.34 10.14 11.07
CA LYS A 86 11.26 11.29 10.96
C LYS A 86 10.56 12.60 10.64
N TYR A 87 9.51 12.57 9.81
CA TYR A 87 8.87 13.77 9.28
C TYR A 87 7.44 14.00 9.80
N THR A 88 6.90 13.07 10.57
CA THR A 88 5.57 13.15 11.17
C THR A 88 5.62 12.64 12.61
N SER A 89 4.57 12.89 13.40
CA SER A 89 4.41 12.31 14.73
C SER A 89 3.66 10.97 14.73
N ILE A 90 3.43 10.37 13.56
CA ILE A 90 2.60 9.18 13.38
C ILE A 90 3.49 7.99 13.00
N ILE A 91 3.27 6.85 13.65
CA ILE A 91 3.88 5.57 13.26
C ILE A 91 2.84 4.80 12.43
N PRO A 92 3.07 4.58 11.13
CA PRO A 92 2.08 3.92 10.29
C PRO A 92 2.00 2.42 10.58
N LYS A 93 0.81 1.85 10.40
CA LYS A 93 0.58 0.40 10.38
C LYS A 93 1.04 -0.15 9.03
N THR A 94 1.93 -1.14 9.04
CA THR A 94 2.45 -1.72 7.79
C THR A 94 1.78 -3.04 7.45
N LYS A 95 1.47 -3.29 6.17
CA LYS A 95 0.89 -4.57 5.75
C LYS A 95 1.36 -4.98 4.36
N ILE A 96 1.73 -6.26 4.22
CA ILE A 96 1.88 -6.89 2.91
C ILE A 96 0.56 -7.58 2.58
N ILE A 97 -0.02 -7.28 1.42
CA ILE A 97 -1.24 -7.93 0.93
C ILE A 97 -1.01 -8.56 -0.44
N ASN A 98 -1.88 -9.48 -0.80
CA ASN A 98 -1.88 -10.18 -2.07
C ASN A 98 -3.33 -10.39 -2.56
N GLY A 99 -3.48 -11.07 -3.70
CA GLY A 99 -4.79 -11.32 -4.31
C GLY A 99 -5.75 -12.16 -3.46
N THR A 100 -5.28 -12.93 -2.48
CA THR A 100 -6.14 -13.76 -1.61
C THR A 100 -6.65 -13.01 -0.38
N ASN A 101 -6.14 -11.81 -0.09
CA ASN A 101 -6.66 -10.95 0.97
C ASN A 101 -8.02 -10.31 0.64
N TYR A 102 -8.49 -10.45 -0.59
CA TYR A 102 -9.76 -9.89 -1.03
C TYR A 102 -10.96 -10.64 -0.45
N LYS A 103 -11.78 -9.95 0.33
CA LYS A 103 -13.07 -10.39 0.87
C LYS A 103 -14.18 -9.92 -0.08
N GLY A 104 -14.48 -10.74 -1.09
CA GLY A 104 -15.59 -10.51 -2.00
C GLY A 104 -15.59 -11.45 -3.21
N LYS A 105 -16.69 -11.48 -3.96
CA LYS A 105 -16.70 -12.10 -5.29
C LYS A 105 -16.14 -11.08 -6.29
N PHE A 106 -15.16 -11.46 -7.11
CA PHE A 106 -14.93 -10.75 -8.36
C PHE A 106 -16.14 -11.06 -9.24
N ASN A 107 -17.07 -10.12 -9.40
CA ASN A 107 -18.07 -10.26 -10.45
C ASN A 107 -17.29 -10.32 -11.76
N LYS A 108 -17.18 -11.53 -12.34
CA LYS A 108 -16.78 -11.71 -13.73
C LYS A 108 -17.84 -10.96 -14.52
N LYS A 109 -17.53 -9.76 -15.02
CA LYS A 109 -18.39 -9.11 -15.99
C LYS A 109 -18.49 -10.07 -17.19
N GLN A 110 -19.72 -10.42 -17.54
CA GLN A 110 -20.11 -11.01 -18.82
C GLN A 110 -19.66 -10.09 -19.95
#